data_AF-A0A354ZBD9-F1
#
_entry.id   AF-A0A354ZBD9-F1
#
_cell.length_a   1.000
_cell.length_b   1.000
_cell.length_c   1.000
_cell.angle_alpha   90.00
_cell.angle_beta   90.00
_cell.angle_gamma   90.00
#
_symmetry.space_group_name_H-M   'P 1'
#
loop_
_entity.id
_entity.type
_entity.pdbx_description
1 polymer ?
#
loop_
_entity_poly.entity_id
_entity_poly.type
_entity_poly.pdbx_seq_one_letter_code
_entity_poly.pdbx_strand_id
1 'polypeptide(L)' 'IMVMWFGIGEWMKVLFLFVGAVVFLIPMVRDAIQAVPQAYWISARDLGASHWEAVRHAVLPMAMPRIADAVIV' A
#
# COMPACT_ATOMS: atom_id res chain seq x y z
N ILE A 1 23.25 9.53 -9.55
CA ILE A 1 22.88 8.17 -10.02
C ILE A 1 21.78 8.19 -11.08
N MET A 2 20.56 8.66 -10.82
CA MET A 2 19.47 8.65 -11.83
C MET A 2 19.81 9.42 -13.13
N VAL A 3 20.40 10.61 -13.01
CA VAL A 3 20.90 11.43 -14.13
C VAL A 3 21.93 10.70 -14.99
N MET A 4 22.83 9.92 -14.37
CA MET A 4 23.89 9.20 -15.10
C MET A 4 23.34 8.01 -15.87
N TRP A 5 22.28 7.37 -15.38
CA TRP A 5 21.71 6.16 -15.99
C TRP A 5 20.64 6.47 -17.04
N PHE A 6 19.83 7.53 -16.84
CA PHE A 6 18.70 7.87 -17.70
C PHE A 6 18.86 9.16 -18.50
N GLY A 7 19.99 9.87 -18.34
CA GLY A 7 20.24 11.15 -18.98
C GLY A 7 19.40 12.30 -18.42
N ILE A 8 19.57 13.50 -18.98
CA ILE A 8 18.78 14.69 -18.63
C ILE A 8 17.61 14.77 -19.59
N GLY A 9 16.42 14.40 -19.13
CA GLY A 9 15.19 14.39 -19.92
C GLY A 9 13.94 14.22 -19.06
N GLU A 10 12.76 14.16 -19.68
CA GLU A 10 11.49 14.00 -18.93
C GLU A 10 11.40 12.68 -18.16
N TRP A 11 11.93 11.60 -18.74
CA TRP A 11 11.96 10.27 -18.12
C TRP A 11 12.64 10.26 -16.74
N MET A 12 13.71 11.05 -16.58
CA MET A 12 14.40 11.17 -15.31
C MET A 12 13.50 11.78 -14.23
N LYS A 13 12.70 12.79 -14.57
CA LYS A 13 11.80 13.45 -13.62
C LYS A 13 10.69 12.52 -13.18
N VAL A 14 10.09 11.80 -14.14
CA VAL A 14 9.02 10.83 -13.86
C VAL A 14 9.52 9.72 -12.94
N LEU A 15 10.69 9.14 -13.23
CA LEU A 15 11.29 8.08 -12.38
C LEU A 15 11.64 8.60 -10.99
N PHE A 16 12.16 9.83 -10.90
CA PHE A 16 12.47 10.43 -9.62
C PHE A 16 11.23 10.62 -8.74
N LEU A 17 10.15 11.16 -9.32
CA LEU A 17 8.84 11.29 -8.67
C LEU A 17 8.27 9.92 -8.30
N PHE A 18 8.35 8.95 -9.20
CA PHE A 18 7.84 7.60 -8.96
C PHE A 18 8.54 6.92 -7.78
N VAL A 19 9.87 6.95 -7.73
CA VAL A 19 10.63 6.36 -6.62
C VAL A 19 10.32 7.08 -5.31
N GLY A 20 10.25 8.41 -5.31
CA GLY A 20 9.87 9.19 -4.13
C GLY A 20 8.47 8.83 -3.63
N ALA A 21 7.50 8.79 -4.54
CA ALA A 21 6.12 8.44 -4.23
C ALA A 21 5.99 7.01 -3.71
N VAL A 22 6.68 6.03 -4.30
CA VAL A 22 6.65 4.64 -3.84
C VAL A 22 7.24 4.50 -2.44
N VAL A 23 8.39 5.11 -2.17
CA VAL A 23 9.01 5.06 -0.84
C VAL A 23 8.12 5.72 0.22
N PHE A 24 7.40 6.78 -0.14
CA PHE A 24 6.43 7.43 0.72
C PHE A 24 5.14 6.61 0.93
N LEU A 25 4.61 5.99 -0.12
CA LEU A 25 3.37 5.21 -0.07
C LEU A 25 3.52 3.90 0.71
N ILE A 26 4.68 3.24 0.67
CA ILE A 26 4.91 1.97 1.39
C ILE A 26 4.56 2.07 2.90
N PRO A 27 5.15 3.00 3.69
CA PRO A 27 4.80 3.15 5.10
C PRO A 27 3.34 3.58 5.31
N MET A 28 2.78 4.43 4.44
CA MET A 28 1.36 4.79 4.56
C MET A 28 0.42 3.59 4.39
N VAL A 29 0.67 2.74 3.41
CA VAL A 29 -0.10 1.51 3.18
C VAL A 29 0.08 0.56 4.36
N ARG A 30 1.30 0.43 4.90
CA ARG A 30 1.55 -0.34 6.13
C ARG A 30 0.70 0.16 7.29
N ASP A 31 0.67 1.46 7.54
CA ASP A 31 -0.11 2.05 8.64
C ASP A 31 -1.62 1.91 8.39
N ALA A 32 -2.06 2.03 7.13
CA ALA A 32 -3.43 1.76 6.71
C ALA A 32 -3.85 0.32 7.07
N ILE A 33 -2.99 -0.66 6.78
CA ILE A 33 -3.24 -2.06 7.14
C ILE A 33 -3.20 -2.25 8.67
N GLN A 34 -2.24 -1.65 9.37
CA GLN A 34 -2.06 -1.86 10.81
C GLN A 34 -3.20 -1.34 11.67
N ALA A 35 -3.89 -0.28 11.25
CA ALA A 35 -5.05 0.19 12.01
C ALA A 35 -6.38 -0.48 11.59
N VAL A 36 -6.34 -1.52 10.74
CA VAL A 36 -7.47 -2.47 10.65
C VAL A 36 -7.50 -3.30 11.95
N PRO A 37 -8.64 -3.34 12.67
CA PRO A 37 -8.76 -4.12 13.90
C PRO A 37 -8.46 -5.60 13.68
N GLN A 38 -7.65 -6.22 14.56
CA GLN A 38 -7.32 -7.65 14.48
C GLN A 38 -8.56 -8.56 14.56
N ALA A 39 -9.69 -8.06 15.07
CA ALA A 39 -10.95 -8.79 15.09
C ALA A 39 -11.38 -9.27 13.69
N TYR A 40 -11.17 -8.47 12.64
CA TYR A 40 -11.50 -8.87 11.26
C TYR A 40 -10.67 -10.05 10.78
N TRP A 41 -9.40 -10.09 11.16
CA TRP A 41 -8.51 -11.21 10.87
C TRP A 41 -8.95 -12.48 11.59
N ILE A 42 -9.28 -12.35 12.88
CA ILE A 42 -9.71 -13.47 13.73
C ILE A 42 -11.05 -14.02 13.23
N SER A 43 -12.05 -13.15 13.00
CA SER A 43 -13.36 -13.57 12.48
C SER A 43 -13.27 -14.22 11.11
N ALA A 44 -12.41 -13.72 10.20
CA ALA A 44 -12.19 -14.39 8.92
C ALA A 44 -11.61 -15.80 9.10
N ARG A 45 -10.72 -15.99 10.09
CA ARG A 45 -10.11 -17.28 10.37
C ARG A 45 -11.04 -18.24 11.11
N ASP A 46 -11.92 -17.73 11.97
CA ASP A 46 -12.98 -18.51 12.62
C ASP A 46 -14.01 -19.02 11.61
N LEU A 47 -14.25 -18.26 10.52
CA LEU A 47 -15.06 -18.68 9.37
C LEU A 47 -14.35 -19.69 8.45
N GLY A 48 -13.11 -20.10 8.79
CA GLY A 48 -12.34 -21.08 8.01
C GLY A 48 -11.60 -20.50 6.81
N ALA A 49 -11.49 -19.18 6.67
CA ALA A 49 -10.75 -18.57 5.56
C ALA A 49 -9.24 -18.86 5.64
N SER A 50 -8.61 -19.12 4.50
CA SER A 50 -7.15 -19.20 4.41
C SER A 50 -6.51 -17.84 4.73
N HIS A 51 -5.23 -17.84 5.09
CA HIS A 51 -4.48 -16.60 5.36
C HIS A 51 -4.66 -15.55 4.24
N TRP A 52 -4.64 -16.00 2.99
CA TRP A 52 -4.71 -15.11 1.85
C TRP A 52 -6.12 -14.64 1.52
N GLU A 53 -7.13 -15.48 1.78
CA GLU A 53 -8.54 -15.06 1.71
C GLU A 53 -8.88 -14.06 2.80
N ALA A 54 -8.38 -14.25 4.02
CA ALA A 54 -8.56 -13.30 5.11
C ALA A 54 -7.93 -11.94 4.80
N VAL A 55 -6.73 -11.91 4.22
CA VAL A 55 -6.11 -10.65 3.76
C VAL A 55 -6.97 -9.99 2.68
N ARG A 56 -7.32 -10.71 1.61
CA ARG A 56 -7.99 -10.12 0.44
C ARG A 56 -9.46 -9.74 0.69
N HIS A 57 -10.19 -10.51 1.48
CA HIS A 57 -11.64 -10.33 1.64
C HIS A 57 -12.05 -9.65 2.95
N ALA A 58 -11.17 -9.59 3.96
CA ALA A 58 -11.46 -8.87 5.20
C ALA A 58 -10.55 -7.65 5.38
N VAL A 59 -9.23 -7.86 5.39
CA VAL A 59 -8.27 -6.79 5.74
C VAL A 59 -8.14 -5.74 4.64
N LEU A 60 -7.99 -6.17 3.38
CA LEU A 60 -7.79 -5.31 2.22
C LEU A 60 -8.99 -4.37 1.95
N PRO A 61 -10.26 -4.82 1.91
CA PRO A 61 -11.39 -3.92 1.70
C PRO A 61 -11.57 -2.94 2.86
N MET A 62 -11.24 -3.34 4.09
CA MET A 62 -11.29 -2.45 5.26
C MET A 62 -10.19 -1.39 5.24
N ALA A 63 -9.00 -1.74 4.73
CA ALA A 63 -7.87 -0.81 4.58
C ALA A 63 -8.01 0.12 3.37
N MET A 64 -8.76 -0.30 2.33
CA MET A 64 -8.95 0.46 1.08
C MET A 64 -9.35 1.94 1.26
N PRO A 65 -10.34 2.32 2.09
CA PRO A 65 -10.67 3.73 2.29
C PRO A 65 -9.52 4.54 2.88
N ARG A 66 -8.71 3.96 3.79
CA ARG A 66 -7.54 4.63 4.37
C ARG A 66 -6.37 4.71 3.41
N ILE A 67 -6.21 3.71 2.53
CA ILE A 67 -5.24 3.78 1.43
C ILE A 67 -5.65 4.88 0.43
N ALA A 68 -6.95 5.02 0.15
CA ALA A 68 -7.44 6.09 -0.73
C ALA A 68 -7.19 7.47 -0.13
N ASP A 69 -7.46 7.65 1.17
CA ASP A 69 -7.16 8.89 1.90
C ASP A 69 -5.67 9.26 1.80
N ALA A 70 -4.79 8.26 1.97
CA ALA A 70 -3.34 8.42 1.85
C ALA A 70 -2.83 8.83 0.45
N VAL A 71 -3.62 8.59 -0.60
CA VAL A 71 -3.28 8.94 -1.99
C VAL A 71 -3.89 10.29 -2.40
N ILE A 72 -4.98 10.69 -1.74
CA ILE A 72 -5.74 11.92 -2.07
C ILE A 72 -5.14 13.15 -1.37
N VAL A 73 -4.63 12.98 -0.14
CA VAL A 73 -3.96 14.03 0.66
C VAL A 73 -2.54 14.29 0.17
#